data_AF-A0A7V3QFB6-F1
#
_entry.id   AF-A0A7V3QFB6-F1
#
_cell.length_a   1.000
_cell.length_b   1.000
_cell.length_c   1.000
_cell.angle_alpha   90.00
_cell.angle_beta   90.00
_cell.angle_gamma   90.00
#
_symmetry.space_group_name_H-M   'P 1'
#
loop_
_entity.id
_entity.type
_entity.pdbx_description
1 polymer ?
#
loop_
_entity_poly.entity_id
_entity_poly.type
_entity_poly.pdbx_seq_one_letter_code
_entity_poly.pdbx_strand_id
1 'polypeptide(L)'
;MLALNQKKHNSQPGFTLIELLVVIAIIAILAGMLLPVLGKAKLKAQGIGCMNNTRQLTYAWLMSVDDNMGELPRNDGKAGSWCAGIVGWETGAPGPEYADTSILTDPERSTIGAYVKDVAVFKCPADKFVHPQASKPSVRSVAMNAVLGNKVEIGSAEPNKIYLASINKLSQIPKPVDTFVLLDEHPDSINDAVFHVVPGLGTAGVWRDLPASFHNGAAGFSFADGHSEIRKWRDARTVREVRFQYKWWSTGGDKRMYIGNSPDYQWICSKMPWTGKSAQ
;
A
#
# COMPACT_ATOMS: atom_id res chain seq x y z
N MET A 1 51.26 53.31 -51.64
CA MET A 1 51.23 53.09 -50.17
C MET A 1 49.89 52.49 -49.80
N LEU A 2 49.85 51.20 -49.41
CA LEU A 2 48.66 50.55 -48.86
C LEU A 2 48.91 50.34 -47.37
N ALA A 3 48.12 51.01 -46.53
CA ALA A 3 48.17 50.86 -45.07
C ALA A 3 47.40 49.59 -44.67
N LEU A 4 48.10 48.63 -44.04
CA LEU A 4 47.50 47.43 -43.47
C LEU A 4 46.81 47.77 -42.15
N ASN A 5 45.51 47.54 -42.09
CA ASN A 5 44.67 47.74 -40.91
C ASN A 5 44.85 46.55 -39.95
N GLN A 6 45.63 46.72 -38.87
CA GLN A 6 45.81 45.69 -37.84
C GLN A 6 44.59 45.64 -36.91
N LYS A 7 43.72 44.65 -37.09
CA LYS A 7 42.68 44.31 -36.11
C LYS A 7 43.34 43.74 -34.85
N LYS A 8 43.28 44.46 -33.73
CA LYS A 8 43.62 43.92 -32.40
C LYS A 8 42.63 42.81 -32.04
N HIS A 9 43.10 41.57 -31.97
CA HIS A 9 42.35 40.50 -31.32
C HIS A 9 42.42 40.71 -29.81
N ASN A 10 41.29 41.07 -29.19
CA ASN A 10 41.15 40.97 -27.74
C ASN A 10 41.13 39.49 -27.36
N SER A 11 42.30 38.95 -27.00
CA SER A 11 42.45 37.62 -26.42
C SER A 11 41.78 37.63 -25.05
N GLN A 12 40.52 37.19 -24.98
CA GLN A 12 39.89 36.87 -23.70
C GLN A 12 40.66 35.70 -23.08
N PRO A 13 41.04 35.77 -21.79
CA PRO A 13 41.72 34.66 -21.12
C PRO A 13 40.83 33.41 -21.21
N GLY A 14 41.39 32.33 -21.75
CA GLY A 14 40.74 31.03 -21.84
C GLY A 14 40.73 30.32 -20.49
N PHE A 15 39.71 29.50 -20.26
CA PHE A 15 39.57 28.70 -19.05
C PHE A 15 40.72 27.70 -18.93
N THR A 16 41.39 27.65 -17.78
CA THR A 16 42.46 26.68 -17.53
C THR A 16 41.88 25.30 -17.18
N LEU A 17 42.65 24.25 -17.46
CA LEU A 17 42.29 22.88 -17.07
C LEU A 17 42.03 22.76 -15.56
N ILE A 18 42.82 23.47 -14.75
CA ILE A 18 42.73 23.44 -13.29
C ILE A 18 41.42 24.07 -12.82
N GLU A 19 41.03 25.22 -13.37
CA GLU A 19 39.75 25.87 -13.03
C GLU A 19 38.56 24.96 -13.35
N LEU A 20 38.62 24.20 -14.45
CA LEU A 20 37.58 23.23 -14.79
C LEU A 20 37.53 22.06 -13.81
N LEU A 21 38.70 21.53 -13.44
CA LEU A 21 38.79 20.42 -12.51
C LEU A 21 38.27 20.80 -11.11
N VAL A 22 38.57 22.01 -10.63
CA VAL A 22 38.07 22.49 -9.33
C VAL A 22 36.54 22.62 -9.36
N VAL A 23 35.97 23.17 -10.44
CA VAL A 23 34.52 23.34 -10.57
C VAL A 23 33.79 21.99 -10.57
N ILE A 24 34.25 21.03 -11.37
CA ILE A 24 33.63 19.69 -11.38
C ILE A 24 33.80 18.98 -10.05
N ALA A 25 34.92 19.18 -9.34
CA ALA A 25 35.14 18.60 -8.01
C ALA A 25 34.14 19.16 -6.99
N ILE A 26 33.90 20.48 -6.99
CA ILE A 26 32.90 21.11 -6.12
C ILE A 26 31.50 20.58 -6.45
N ILE A 27 31.12 20.50 -7.74
CA ILE A 27 29.82 19.95 -8.17
C ILE A 27 29.68 18.49 -7.71
N ALA A 28 30.73 17.68 -7.84
CA ALA A 28 30.71 16.28 -7.43
C ALA A 28 30.50 16.13 -5.91
N ILE A 29 31.15 16.96 -5.08
CA ILE A 29 30.97 16.96 -3.62
C ILE A 29 29.53 17.36 -3.26
N LEU A 30 29.03 18.44 -3.85
CA LEU A 30 27.66 18.92 -3.60
C LEU A 30 26.62 17.88 -4.03
N ALA A 31 26.77 17.31 -5.22
CA ALA A 31 25.89 16.25 -5.71
C ALA A 31 25.95 15.00 -4.82
N GLY A 32 27.14 14.61 -4.36
CA GLY A 32 27.35 13.48 -3.46
C GLY A 32 26.59 13.60 -2.14
N MET A 33 26.47 14.82 -1.59
CA MET A 33 25.67 15.07 -0.37
C MET A 33 24.16 15.12 -0.63
N LEU A 34 23.72 15.53 -1.83
CA LEU A 34 22.31 15.68 -2.18
C LEU A 34 21.59 14.35 -2.47
N LEU A 35 22.27 13.38 -3.10
CA LEU A 35 21.69 12.08 -3.47
C LEU A 35 21.02 11.32 -2.30
N PRO A 36 21.64 11.12 -1.12
CA PRO A 36 21.01 10.41 -0.02
C PRO A 36 19.81 11.17 0.57
N VAL A 37 19.84 12.52 0.56
CA VAL A 37 18.74 13.36 1.04
C VAL A 37 17.55 13.29 0.09
N LEU A 38 17.80 13.39 -1.21
CA LEU A 38 16.76 13.29 -2.24
C LEU A 38 16.05 11.93 -2.20
N GLY A 39 16.79 10.84 -1.98
CA GLY A 39 16.22 9.51 -1.81
C GLY A 39 15.23 9.43 -0.65
N LYS A 40 15.60 9.97 0.52
CA LYS A 40 14.71 10.02 1.70
C LYS A 40 13.50 10.94 1.47
N ALA A 41 13.70 12.09 0.83
CA ALA A 41 12.63 13.03 0.49
C ALA A 41 11.60 12.39 -0.45
N LYS A 42 12.05 11.67 -1.49
CA LYS A 42 11.19 10.94 -2.42
C LYS A 42 10.33 9.89 -1.71
N LEU A 43 10.93 9.08 -0.83
CA LEU A 43 10.19 8.05 -0.07
C LEU A 43 9.12 8.67 0.84
N LYS A 44 9.42 9.80 1.47
CA LYS A 44 8.46 10.55 2.29
C LYS A 44 7.32 11.14 1.44
N ALA A 45 7.63 11.71 0.28
CA ALA A 45 6.62 12.22 -0.65
C ALA A 45 5.70 11.11 -1.16
N GLN A 46 6.25 9.93 -1.50
CA GLN A 46 5.45 8.76 -1.85
C GLN A 46 4.53 8.32 -0.70
N GLY A 47 5.00 8.37 0.55
CA GLY A 47 4.18 8.06 1.73
C GLY A 47 3.03 9.05 1.92
N ILE A 48 3.27 10.34 1.73
CA ILE A 48 2.21 11.37 1.75
C ILE A 48 1.18 11.13 0.64
N GLY A 49 1.65 10.80 -0.57
CA GLY A 49 0.80 10.46 -1.69
C GLY A 49 -0.07 9.22 -1.41
N CYS A 50 0.53 8.16 -0.86
CA CYS A 50 -0.21 6.96 -0.45
C CYS A 50 -1.28 7.27 0.59
N MET A 51 -0.92 8.00 1.65
CA MET A 51 -1.87 8.39 2.71
C MET A 51 -3.04 9.21 2.16
N ASN A 52 -2.79 10.07 1.17
CA ASN A 52 -3.86 10.81 0.48
C ASN A 52 -4.73 9.89 -0.40
N ASN A 53 -4.14 8.90 -1.06
CA ASN A 53 -4.85 7.91 -1.87
C ASN A 53 -5.78 7.05 -1.01
N THR A 54 -5.28 6.45 0.09
CA THR A 54 -6.10 5.64 1.00
C THR A 54 -7.21 6.46 1.66
N ARG A 55 -6.96 7.74 1.96
CA ARG A 55 -7.98 8.65 2.48
C ARG A 55 -9.11 8.89 1.47
N GLN A 56 -8.77 9.17 0.21
CA GLN A 56 -9.76 9.34 -0.86
C GLN A 56 -10.60 8.07 -1.08
N LEU A 57 -9.96 6.91 -1.12
CA LEU A 57 -10.65 5.63 -1.23
C LEU A 57 -11.58 5.36 -0.04
N THR A 58 -11.18 5.76 1.16
CA THR A 58 -12.01 5.58 2.36
C THR A 58 -13.20 6.53 2.39
N TYR A 59 -13.05 7.73 1.84
CA TYR A 59 -14.20 8.61 1.61
C TYR A 59 -15.15 8.03 0.57
N ALA A 60 -14.64 7.48 -0.54
CA ALA A 60 -15.46 6.75 -1.51
C ALA A 60 -16.21 5.57 -0.85
N TRP A 61 -15.52 4.82 0.01
CA TRP A 61 -16.13 3.76 0.82
C TRP A 61 -17.23 4.30 1.74
N LEU A 62 -17.00 5.37 2.52
CA LEU A 62 -18.01 5.99 3.37
C LEU A 62 -19.21 6.54 2.58
N MET A 63 -18.98 7.15 1.41
CA MET A 63 -20.06 7.62 0.53
C MET A 63 -20.90 6.47 0.01
N SER A 64 -20.26 5.37 -0.40
CA SER A 64 -20.99 4.17 -0.83
C SER A 64 -21.81 3.54 0.29
N VAL A 65 -21.37 3.69 1.54
CA VAL A 65 -22.11 3.22 2.72
C VAL A 65 -23.32 4.11 3.01
N ASP A 66 -23.16 5.44 2.89
CA ASP A 66 -24.24 6.41 3.10
C ASP A 66 -25.39 6.18 2.10
N ASP A 67 -25.04 6.03 0.82
CA ASP A 67 -26.02 5.74 -0.25
C ASP A 67 -26.69 4.36 -0.09
N ASN A 68 -26.02 3.41 0.56
CA ASN A 68 -26.54 2.05 0.81
C ASN A 68 -27.13 1.88 2.22
N MET A 69 -27.67 2.95 2.83
CA MET A 69 -28.36 2.89 4.12
C MET A 69 -27.52 2.31 5.27
N GLY A 70 -26.21 2.55 5.24
CA GLY A 70 -25.27 2.10 6.25
C GLY A 70 -24.73 0.68 6.05
N GLU A 71 -25.12 -0.03 4.98
CA GLU A 71 -24.54 -1.33 4.61
C GLU A 71 -23.11 -1.14 4.06
N LEU A 72 -22.20 -2.00 4.48
CA LEU A 72 -20.84 -2.00 3.98
C LEU A 72 -20.77 -2.65 2.58
N PRO A 73 -19.94 -2.12 1.67
CA PRO A 73 -19.61 -2.80 0.43
C PRO A 73 -19.15 -4.23 0.68
N ARG A 74 -19.65 -5.18 -0.12
CA ARG A 74 -19.20 -6.56 -0.08
C ARG A 74 -17.70 -6.66 -0.36
N ASN A 75 -17.01 -7.56 0.33
CA ASN A 75 -15.55 -7.67 0.28
C ASN A 75 -15.08 -9.10 -0.02
N ASP A 76 -15.40 -9.61 -1.21
CA ASP A 76 -15.09 -10.99 -1.60
C ASP A 76 -14.39 -11.11 -2.97
N GLY A 77 -13.89 -9.98 -3.49
CA GLY A 77 -13.13 -9.89 -4.74
C GLY A 77 -13.90 -10.20 -6.03
N LYS A 78 -15.22 -10.42 -5.93
CA LYS A 78 -16.08 -10.71 -7.09
C LYS A 78 -16.66 -9.43 -7.67
N ALA A 79 -17.23 -9.53 -8.87
CA ALA A 79 -17.99 -8.43 -9.49
C ALA A 79 -19.11 -7.97 -8.54
N GLY A 80 -19.21 -6.66 -8.31
CA GLY A 80 -20.14 -6.03 -7.37
C GLY A 80 -19.64 -6.06 -5.92
N SER A 81 -18.33 -6.20 -5.71
CA SER A 81 -17.67 -5.96 -4.43
C SER A 81 -17.15 -4.52 -4.37
N TRP A 82 -16.54 -4.10 -3.26
CA TRP A 82 -15.96 -2.76 -3.13
C TRP A 82 -15.00 -2.46 -4.29
N CYS A 83 -14.15 -3.42 -4.62
CA CYS A 83 -13.20 -3.37 -5.72
C CYS A 83 -13.09 -4.77 -6.34
N ALA A 84 -13.51 -4.91 -7.59
CA ALA A 84 -13.26 -6.13 -8.35
C ALA A 84 -11.80 -6.18 -8.84
N GLY A 85 -11.46 -7.32 -9.42
CA GLY A 85 -10.18 -7.54 -10.09
C GLY A 85 -9.28 -8.46 -9.30
N ILE A 86 -8.98 -9.60 -9.88
CA ILE A 86 -7.87 -10.44 -9.41
C ILE A 86 -6.58 -9.85 -9.97
N VAL A 87 -5.76 -9.28 -9.08
CA VAL A 87 -4.40 -8.82 -9.39
C VAL A 87 -3.43 -9.63 -8.55
N GLY A 88 -2.44 -10.28 -9.15
CA GLY A 88 -1.46 -11.05 -8.38
C GLY A 88 -0.47 -11.75 -9.27
N TRP A 89 0.49 -12.44 -8.65
CA TRP A 89 1.51 -13.22 -9.37
C TRP A 89 1.01 -14.62 -9.71
N GLU A 90 -0.17 -14.78 -10.32
CA GLU A 90 -0.74 -16.09 -10.68
C GLU A 90 0.31 -17.02 -11.32
N THR A 91 0.16 -18.35 -11.17
CA THR A 91 1.05 -19.29 -11.89
C THR A 91 0.77 -19.22 -13.39
N GLY A 92 1.45 -18.30 -14.09
CA GLY A 92 1.26 -18.07 -15.53
C GLY A 92 1.16 -16.58 -15.87
N ALA A 93 0.68 -16.28 -17.07
CA ALA A 93 0.43 -14.90 -17.46
C ALA A 93 -0.71 -14.35 -16.61
N PRO A 94 -0.64 -13.08 -16.16
CA PRO A 94 -1.69 -12.55 -15.31
C PRO A 94 -3.00 -12.44 -16.09
N GLY A 95 -4.12 -12.64 -15.39
CA GLY A 95 -5.45 -12.49 -15.96
C GLY A 95 -5.71 -11.10 -16.60
N PRO A 96 -6.75 -10.99 -17.44
CA PRO A 96 -7.03 -9.78 -18.21
C PRO A 96 -7.29 -8.54 -17.33
N GLU A 97 -7.75 -8.75 -16.10
CA GLU A 97 -8.07 -7.70 -15.13
C GLU A 97 -6.82 -7.06 -14.50
N TYR A 98 -5.66 -7.69 -14.65
CA TYR A 98 -4.45 -7.30 -13.93
C TYR A 98 -4.08 -5.83 -14.15
N ALA A 99 -4.15 -5.35 -15.39
CA ALA A 99 -3.78 -3.99 -15.80
C ALA A 99 -4.95 -3.18 -16.39
N ASP A 100 -6.18 -3.69 -16.30
CA ASP A 100 -7.36 -3.04 -16.86
C ASP A 100 -7.99 -2.05 -15.87
N THR A 101 -7.69 -0.77 -15.97
CA THR A 101 -8.23 0.21 -15.02
C THR A 101 -9.75 0.42 -15.14
N SER A 102 -10.39 -0.03 -16.23
CA SER A 102 -11.83 0.18 -16.43
C SER A 102 -12.67 -0.54 -15.38
N ILE A 103 -12.19 -1.66 -14.85
CA ILE A 103 -12.88 -2.45 -13.82
C ILE A 103 -12.98 -1.72 -12.48
N LEU A 104 -12.14 -0.70 -12.24
CA LEU A 104 -12.15 0.08 -11.00
C LEU A 104 -13.29 1.10 -10.95
N THR A 105 -13.80 1.52 -12.10
CA THR A 105 -14.88 2.53 -12.21
C THR A 105 -16.19 1.96 -12.71
N ASP A 106 -16.20 0.71 -13.18
CA ASP A 106 -17.41 0.01 -13.58
C ASP A 106 -18.28 -0.29 -12.33
N PRO A 107 -19.49 0.28 -12.23
CA PRO A 107 -20.35 0.13 -11.05
C PRO A 107 -20.87 -1.30 -10.85
N GLU A 108 -20.90 -2.13 -11.89
CA GLU A 108 -21.26 -3.55 -11.77
C GLU A 108 -20.10 -4.38 -11.20
N ARG A 109 -18.87 -3.83 -11.24
CA ARG A 109 -17.65 -4.50 -10.79
C ARG A 109 -17.18 -3.96 -9.44
N SER A 110 -17.05 -2.64 -9.30
CA SER A 110 -16.47 -1.97 -8.14
C SER A 110 -17.41 -0.90 -7.60
N THR A 111 -18.05 -1.18 -6.46
CA THR A 111 -19.10 -0.30 -5.92
C THR A 111 -18.57 1.07 -5.46
N ILE A 112 -17.33 1.15 -4.98
CA ILE A 112 -16.75 2.44 -4.60
C ILE A 112 -16.27 3.26 -5.82
N GLY A 113 -16.16 2.62 -6.98
CA GLY A 113 -15.65 3.22 -8.22
C GLY A 113 -16.43 4.45 -8.67
N ALA A 114 -17.75 4.46 -8.45
CA ALA A 114 -18.63 5.59 -8.77
C ALA A 114 -18.30 6.88 -8.00
N TYR A 115 -17.61 6.76 -6.86
CA TYR A 115 -17.25 7.89 -5.98
C TYR A 115 -15.79 8.31 -6.13
N VAL A 116 -15.02 7.62 -6.97
CA VAL A 116 -13.61 7.92 -7.21
C VAL A 116 -13.47 8.72 -8.51
N LYS A 117 -12.76 9.87 -8.43
CA LYS A 117 -12.53 10.74 -9.60
C LYS A 117 -11.31 10.34 -10.44
N ASP A 118 -10.34 9.67 -9.84
CA ASP A 118 -9.09 9.29 -10.48
C ASP A 118 -8.71 7.86 -10.04
N VAL A 119 -8.64 6.94 -10.99
CA VAL A 119 -8.27 5.54 -10.75
C VAL A 119 -6.85 5.36 -10.22
N ALA A 120 -5.98 6.36 -10.39
CA ALA A 120 -4.62 6.32 -9.85
C ALA A 120 -4.59 6.20 -8.32
N VAL A 121 -5.66 6.58 -7.62
CA VAL A 121 -5.74 6.45 -6.15
C VAL A 121 -5.76 5.00 -5.66
N PHE A 122 -6.08 4.03 -6.52
CA PHE A 122 -6.02 2.59 -6.16
C PHE A 122 -4.58 2.05 -6.10
N LYS A 123 -3.60 2.80 -6.63
CA LYS A 123 -2.21 2.37 -6.70
C LYS A 123 -1.34 3.19 -5.74
N CYS A 124 -0.49 2.51 -4.99
CA CYS A 124 0.50 3.18 -4.15
C CYS A 124 1.63 3.76 -5.04
N PRO A 125 2.04 5.04 -4.88
CA PRO A 125 3.14 5.62 -5.67
C PRO A 125 4.52 4.96 -5.45
N ALA A 126 4.66 4.16 -4.39
CA ALA A 126 5.86 3.37 -4.12
C ALA A 126 5.81 1.96 -4.74
N ASP A 127 4.65 1.51 -5.17
CA ASP A 127 4.47 0.23 -5.84
C ASP A 127 4.81 0.35 -7.32
N LYS A 128 6.07 0.03 -7.62
CA LYS A 128 6.65 0.03 -8.97
C LYS A 128 6.72 -1.36 -9.59
N PHE A 129 6.12 -2.36 -8.95
CA PHE A 129 6.30 -3.76 -9.33
C PHE A 129 5.35 -4.14 -10.45
N VAL A 130 5.85 -4.95 -11.38
CA VAL A 130 5.15 -5.41 -12.58
C VAL A 130 5.31 -6.92 -12.67
N HIS A 131 4.24 -7.62 -13.06
CA HIS A 131 4.29 -9.07 -13.26
C HIS A 131 5.41 -9.41 -14.25
N PRO A 132 6.23 -10.45 -14.01
CA PRO A 132 7.31 -10.82 -14.95
C PRO A 132 6.86 -11.10 -16.39
N GLN A 133 5.56 -11.33 -16.58
CA GLN A 133 4.90 -11.63 -17.85
C GLN A 133 3.88 -10.55 -18.28
N ALA A 134 3.80 -9.41 -17.57
CA ALA A 134 3.01 -8.26 -17.97
C ALA A 134 3.88 -7.12 -18.48
N SER A 135 3.29 -6.24 -19.29
CA SER A 135 3.90 -5.01 -19.78
C SER A 135 3.50 -3.76 -18.99
N LYS A 136 2.47 -3.87 -18.15
CA LYS A 136 1.90 -2.77 -17.35
C LYS A 136 1.78 -3.21 -15.88
N PRO A 137 1.85 -2.29 -14.92
CA PRO A 137 1.66 -2.61 -13.50
C PRO A 137 0.22 -3.06 -13.21
N SER A 138 0.02 -3.67 -12.03
CA SER A 138 -1.32 -3.98 -11.54
C SER A 138 -2.16 -2.72 -11.39
N VAL A 139 -3.48 -2.84 -11.52
CA VAL A 139 -4.43 -1.72 -11.37
C VAL A 139 -4.48 -1.16 -9.95
N ARG A 140 -4.07 -1.94 -8.94
CA ARG A 140 -4.10 -1.54 -7.53
C ARG A 140 -2.94 -2.07 -6.70
N SER A 141 -2.73 -1.44 -5.55
CA SER A 141 -1.83 -1.87 -4.45
C SER A 141 -2.58 -2.11 -3.15
N VAL A 142 -3.87 -1.81 -3.10
CA VAL A 142 -4.66 -1.76 -1.87
C VAL A 142 -5.57 -2.97 -1.73
N ALA A 143 -5.85 -3.34 -0.48
CA ALA A 143 -6.84 -4.34 -0.10
C ALA A 143 -7.63 -3.88 1.13
N MET A 144 -8.83 -4.42 1.30
CA MET A 144 -9.74 -4.05 2.40
C MET A 144 -9.75 -5.13 3.48
N ASN A 145 -9.77 -4.70 4.73
CA ASN A 145 -9.92 -5.55 5.91
C ASN A 145 -11.03 -6.59 5.72
N ALA A 146 -10.69 -7.88 5.72
CA ALA A 146 -11.61 -8.97 5.43
C ALA A 146 -12.83 -9.06 6.36
N VAL A 147 -12.76 -8.47 7.56
CA VAL A 147 -13.91 -8.44 8.48
C VAL A 147 -15.01 -7.49 8.02
N LEU A 148 -14.68 -6.46 7.24
CA LEU A 148 -15.61 -5.45 6.74
C LEU A 148 -16.21 -5.94 5.42
N GLY A 149 -17.51 -6.20 5.39
CA GLY A 149 -18.22 -6.68 4.21
C GLY A 149 -17.92 -8.14 3.82
N ASN A 150 -17.23 -8.89 4.68
CA ASN A 150 -16.95 -10.32 4.52
C ASN A 150 -16.74 -10.99 5.90
N LYS A 151 -16.16 -12.19 5.94
CA LYS A 151 -15.95 -13.01 7.13
C LYS A 151 -14.48 -13.40 7.25
N VAL A 152 -13.97 -13.38 8.48
CA VAL A 152 -12.60 -13.78 8.80
C VAL A 152 -12.58 -14.87 9.87
N GLU A 153 -11.49 -15.64 9.89
CA GLU A 153 -11.16 -16.55 10.98
C GLU A 153 -10.68 -15.75 12.21
N ILE A 154 -11.01 -16.25 13.40
CA ILE A 154 -10.64 -15.63 14.68
C ILE A 154 -10.07 -16.70 15.60
N GLY A 155 -8.93 -16.42 16.22
CA GLY A 155 -8.38 -17.19 17.33
C GLY A 155 -8.92 -16.76 18.70
N SER A 156 -8.66 -17.55 19.73
CA SER A 156 -9.23 -17.38 21.08
C SER A 156 -8.24 -16.90 22.16
N ALA A 157 -7.00 -16.56 21.81
CA ALA A 157 -5.91 -16.37 22.76
C ALA A 157 -5.90 -15.03 23.53
N GLU A 158 -6.76 -14.05 23.19
CA GLU A 158 -6.72 -12.74 23.86
C GLU A 158 -7.50 -12.72 25.19
N PRO A 159 -6.88 -12.24 26.29
CA PRO A 159 -7.53 -12.21 27.60
C PRO A 159 -8.78 -11.32 27.67
N ASN A 160 -8.74 -10.12 27.09
CA ASN A 160 -9.76 -9.07 27.33
C ASN A 160 -10.52 -8.62 26.06
N LYS A 161 -10.29 -9.29 24.92
CA LYS A 161 -10.89 -8.90 23.64
C LYS A 161 -11.70 -10.04 23.07
N ILE A 162 -12.85 -9.71 22.49
CA ILE A 162 -13.64 -10.58 21.62
C ILE A 162 -13.63 -9.94 20.24
N TYR A 163 -12.91 -10.54 19.29
CA TYR A 163 -12.88 -10.06 17.92
C TYR A 163 -14.21 -10.36 17.21
N LEU A 164 -14.64 -9.45 16.33
CA LEU A 164 -15.81 -9.66 15.49
C LEU A 164 -15.41 -10.39 14.21
N ALA A 165 -16.11 -11.48 13.86
CA ALA A 165 -15.79 -12.30 12.70
C ALA A 165 -16.28 -11.72 11.37
N SER A 166 -17.26 -10.81 11.43
CA SER A 166 -17.88 -10.18 10.27
C SER A 166 -18.62 -8.92 10.71
N ILE A 167 -18.55 -7.88 9.89
CA ILE A 167 -19.26 -6.61 10.04
C ILE A 167 -19.86 -6.30 8.67
N ASN A 168 -21.18 -6.10 8.62
CA ASN A 168 -21.87 -5.76 7.38
C ASN A 168 -22.49 -4.36 7.43
N LYS A 169 -22.52 -3.71 8.60
CA LYS A 169 -23.00 -2.32 8.76
C LYS A 169 -21.96 -1.43 9.40
N LEU A 170 -21.91 -0.16 9.00
CA LEU A 170 -21.02 0.83 9.61
C LEU A 170 -21.27 0.99 11.12
N SER A 171 -22.54 0.95 11.53
CA SER A 171 -22.95 1.08 12.94
C SER A 171 -22.49 -0.10 13.82
N GLN A 172 -22.06 -1.22 13.24
CA GLN A 172 -21.52 -2.35 13.96
C GLN A 172 -20.03 -2.19 14.31
N ILE A 173 -19.34 -1.19 13.75
CA ILE A 173 -17.91 -0.95 14.02
C ILE A 173 -17.74 -0.36 15.43
N PRO A 174 -17.15 -1.07 16.41
CA PRO A 174 -17.16 -0.61 17.81
C PRO A 174 -16.26 0.61 18.05
N LYS A 175 -15.17 0.74 17.28
CA LYS A 175 -14.17 1.82 17.41
C LYS A 175 -13.71 2.27 16.03
N PRO A 176 -14.45 3.14 15.34
CA PRO A 176 -14.14 3.51 13.95
C PRO A 176 -12.73 4.07 13.76
N VAL A 177 -12.28 4.95 14.67
CA VAL A 177 -10.92 5.53 14.67
C VAL A 177 -9.81 4.48 14.86
N ASP A 178 -10.11 3.33 15.47
CA ASP A 178 -9.14 2.26 15.65
C ASP A 178 -9.35 1.10 14.68
N THR A 179 -10.35 1.15 13.80
CA THR A 179 -10.64 0.05 12.87
C THR A 179 -10.11 0.39 11.50
N PHE A 180 -9.06 -0.30 11.04
CA PHE A 180 -8.54 -0.04 9.70
C PHE A 180 -9.52 -0.58 8.63
N VAL A 181 -9.65 0.16 7.53
CA VAL A 181 -10.46 -0.20 6.37
C VAL A 181 -9.56 -0.70 5.26
N LEU A 182 -8.68 0.15 4.74
CA LEU A 182 -7.78 -0.19 3.63
C LEU A 182 -6.32 -0.18 4.09
N LEU A 183 -5.50 -0.97 3.41
CA LEU A 183 -4.05 -0.87 3.49
C LEU A 183 -3.37 -1.18 2.16
N ASP A 184 -2.11 -0.76 2.05
CA ASP A 184 -1.21 -1.23 1.00
C ASP A 184 -0.83 -2.70 1.25
N GLU A 185 -1.19 -3.58 0.34
CA GLU A 185 -0.83 -4.99 0.39
C GLU A 185 0.50 -5.24 -0.34
N HIS A 186 1.28 -6.20 0.17
CA HIS A 186 2.53 -6.59 -0.46
C HIS A 186 2.27 -7.13 -1.87
N PRO A 187 3.05 -6.74 -2.90
CA PRO A 187 2.84 -7.20 -4.27
C PRO A 187 2.87 -8.72 -4.44
N ASP A 188 3.62 -9.44 -3.59
CA ASP A 188 3.58 -10.90 -3.62
C ASP A 188 2.30 -11.51 -3.04
N SER A 189 1.61 -10.80 -2.14
CA SER A 189 0.40 -11.25 -1.44
C SER A 189 -0.90 -10.86 -2.14
N ILE A 190 -0.88 -9.69 -2.80
CA ILE A 190 -2.08 -9.10 -3.39
C ILE A 190 -2.75 -10.06 -4.38
N ASN A 191 -4.08 -10.17 -4.26
CA ASN A 191 -4.93 -11.07 -5.06
C ASN A 191 -6.30 -10.45 -5.36
N ASP A 192 -7.29 -10.60 -4.49
CA ASP A 192 -8.73 -10.39 -4.72
C ASP A 192 -9.29 -9.19 -3.93
N ALA A 193 -8.41 -8.31 -3.47
CA ALA A 193 -8.74 -7.06 -2.77
C ALA A 193 -9.23 -7.27 -1.33
N VAL A 194 -9.11 -8.49 -0.82
CA VAL A 194 -9.42 -8.87 0.55
C VAL A 194 -8.14 -9.05 1.33
N PHE A 195 -8.00 -8.36 2.46
CA PHE A 195 -6.85 -8.51 3.35
C PHE A 195 -7.21 -9.26 4.63
N HIS A 196 -6.75 -10.50 4.72
CA HIS A 196 -6.98 -11.39 5.84
C HIS A 196 -5.95 -11.25 6.95
N VAL A 197 -6.46 -10.98 8.14
CA VAL A 197 -5.74 -11.06 9.41
C VAL A 197 -6.51 -11.98 10.32
N VAL A 198 -5.85 -12.95 10.96
CA VAL A 198 -6.48 -13.86 11.94
C VAL A 198 -6.16 -13.39 13.36
N PRO A 199 -6.92 -12.44 13.94
CA PRO A 199 -6.61 -11.95 15.27
C PRO A 199 -6.86 -13.02 16.33
N GLY A 200 -6.21 -12.90 17.49
CA GLY A 200 -6.41 -13.83 18.60
C GLY A 200 -5.65 -15.15 18.52
N LEU A 201 -4.62 -15.27 17.68
CA LEU A 201 -3.74 -16.45 17.65
C LEU A 201 -2.59 -16.41 18.69
N GLY A 202 -2.44 -15.33 19.46
CA GLY A 202 -1.36 -15.20 20.45
C GLY A 202 0.02 -15.38 19.82
N THR A 203 0.83 -16.31 20.34
CA THR A 203 2.16 -16.65 19.81
C THR A 203 2.12 -17.49 18.53
N ALA A 204 0.96 -18.04 18.16
CA ALA A 204 0.78 -18.82 16.93
C ALA A 204 0.35 -17.96 15.73
N GLY A 205 0.37 -16.62 15.86
CA GLY A 205 0.01 -15.69 14.80
C GLY A 205 0.78 -15.94 13.50
N VAL A 206 0.08 -15.79 12.38
CA VAL A 206 0.63 -15.94 11.02
C VAL A 206 0.09 -14.83 10.12
N TRP A 207 0.91 -14.35 9.18
CA TRP A 207 0.43 -13.53 8.07
C TRP A 207 -0.25 -14.48 7.09
N ARG A 208 -1.56 -14.31 6.92
CA ARG A 208 -2.29 -14.92 5.81
C ARG A 208 -2.08 -14.06 4.57
N ASP A 209 -2.35 -12.76 4.69
CA ASP A 209 -1.95 -11.77 3.70
C ASP A 209 -0.89 -10.86 4.31
N LEU A 210 0.07 -10.42 3.50
CA LEU A 210 1.25 -9.68 3.95
C LEU A 210 1.08 -8.19 3.66
N PRO A 211 1.17 -7.29 4.66
CA PRO A 211 1.14 -5.86 4.38
C PRO A 211 2.39 -5.43 3.60
N ALA A 212 2.25 -4.39 2.78
CA ALA A 212 3.38 -3.85 2.02
C ALA A 212 4.49 -3.33 2.93
N SER A 213 5.70 -3.25 2.40
CA SER A 213 6.86 -2.66 3.07
C SER A 213 7.43 -1.48 2.29
N PHE A 214 6.54 -0.69 1.70
CA PHE A 214 6.82 0.54 0.97
C PHE A 214 7.37 1.65 1.88
N HIS A 215 7.57 2.85 1.34
CA HIS A 215 7.88 4.06 2.11
C HIS A 215 9.00 3.88 3.16
N ASN A 216 10.06 3.15 2.77
CA ASN A 216 11.10 2.66 3.67
C ASN A 216 10.52 1.74 4.76
N GLY A 217 10.06 0.53 4.43
CA GLY A 217 9.61 -0.48 5.42
C GLY A 217 8.37 -0.09 6.23
N ALA A 218 7.36 0.45 5.57
CA ALA A 218 6.10 0.94 6.12
C ALA A 218 4.94 0.62 5.14
N ALA A 219 3.70 0.79 5.59
CA ALA A 219 2.51 0.72 4.72
C ALA A 219 1.54 1.86 5.03
N GLY A 220 0.76 2.27 4.03
CA GLY A 220 -0.39 3.12 4.22
C GLY A 220 -1.57 2.36 4.80
N PHE A 221 -2.30 3.01 5.70
CA PHE A 221 -3.55 2.55 6.29
C PHE A 221 -4.59 3.65 6.24
N SER A 222 -5.85 3.28 6.11
CA SER A 222 -6.98 4.13 6.41
C SER A 222 -7.89 3.51 7.45
N PHE A 223 -8.73 4.34 8.09
CA PHE A 223 -9.58 3.94 9.20
C PHE A 223 -11.03 4.33 8.98
N ALA A 224 -11.95 3.67 9.69
CA ALA A 224 -13.37 3.77 9.44
C ALA A 224 -13.98 5.15 9.81
N ASP A 225 -13.25 6.00 10.51
CA ASP A 225 -13.59 7.42 10.71
C ASP A 225 -13.10 8.35 9.57
N GLY A 226 -12.40 7.79 8.59
CA GLY A 226 -11.93 8.50 7.39
C GLY A 226 -10.53 9.10 7.47
N HIS A 227 -9.78 8.89 8.56
CA HIS A 227 -8.36 9.30 8.58
C HIS A 227 -7.46 8.24 7.90
N SER A 228 -6.20 8.60 7.67
CA SER A 228 -5.18 7.71 7.13
C SER A 228 -3.83 8.01 7.75
N GLU A 229 -2.97 6.99 7.82
CA GLU A 229 -1.63 7.11 8.38
C GLU A 229 -0.63 6.21 7.66
N ILE A 230 0.65 6.52 7.80
CA ILE A 230 1.74 5.63 7.40
C ILE A 230 2.26 4.90 8.64
N ARG A 231 2.16 3.57 8.65
CA ARG A 231 2.68 2.72 9.71
C ARG A 231 4.06 2.17 9.35
N LYS A 232 5.08 2.60 10.09
CA LYS A 232 6.45 2.05 10.01
C LYS A 232 6.53 0.70 10.75
N TRP A 233 7.05 -0.31 10.08
CA TRP A 233 7.27 -1.64 10.64
C TRP A 233 8.49 -1.67 11.56
N ARG A 234 8.37 -2.43 12.65
CA ARG A 234 9.39 -2.60 13.68
C ARG A 234 10.01 -3.99 13.64
N ASP A 235 9.31 -4.96 13.10
CA ASP A 235 9.76 -6.33 12.96
C ASP A 235 10.35 -6.56 11.57
N ALA A 236 11.61 -7.00 11.51
CA ALA A 236 12.27 -7.33 10.25
C ALA A 236 11.54 -8.43 9.46
N ARG A 237 10.73 -9.27 10.14
CA ARG A 237 9.90 -10.29 9.47
C ARG A 237 8.77 -9.68 8.63
N THR A 238 8.28 -8.50 9.02
CA THR A 238 7.25 -7.75 8.26
C THR A 238 7.88 -7.02 7.07
N VAL A 239 9.12 -6.54 7.21
CA VAL A 239 9.86 -5.86 6.13
C VAL A 239 10.39 -6.86 5.11
N ARG A 240 9.58 -7.15 4.08
CA ARG A 240 9.90 -8.13 3.03
C ARG A 240 10.20 -7.47 1.69
N GLU A 241 11.11 -8.09 0.96
CA GLU A 241 11.35 -7.81 -0.45
C GLU A 241 10.29 -8.49 -1.32
N VAL A 242 10.00 -7.90 -2.47
CA VAL A 242 9.17 -8.52 -3.51
C VAL A 242 9.99 -9.58 -4.25
N ARG A 243 9.48 -10.82 -4.26
CA ARG A 243 10.14 -11.99 -4.83
C ARG A 243 9.52 -12.45 -6.15
N PHE A 244 8.41 -11.86 -6.59
CA PHE A 244 7.70 -12.24 -7.81
C PHE A 244 7.31 -13.73 -7.80
N GLN A 245 6.96 -14.24 -6.63
CA GLN A 245 6.55 -15.62 -6.45
C GLN A 245 5.07 -15.63 -6.08
N TYR A 246 4.29 -16.40 -6.83
CA TYR A 246 2.97 -16.78 -6.37
C TYR A 246 3.12 -17.55 -5.07
N LYS A 247 2.58 -17.01 -3.99
CA LYS A 247 2.30 -17.83 -2.82
C LYS A 247 0.87 -17.54 -2.43
N TRP A 248 0.04 -18.57 -2.39
CA TRP A 248 -1.03 -18.55 -1.42
C TRP A 248 -0.37 -18.82 -0.07
N TRP A 249 -0.23 -17.82 0.80
CA TRP A 249 0.26 -18.04 2.18
C TRP A 249 -0.75 -18.84 3.05
N SER A 250 -1.85 -19.27 2.43
CA SER A 250 -2.85 -20.22 2.92
C SER A 250 -2.94 -21.38 1.91
N THR A 251 -2.12 -22.43 2.03
CA THR A 251 -2.58 -23.74 2.55
C THR A 251 -1.38 -24.73 2.59
N GLY A 252 -0.91 -25.09 3.80
CA GLY A 252 -0.05 -26.27 4.06
C GLY A 252 1.48 -26.09 3.93
N GLY A 253 2.23 -26.52 4.95
CA GLY A 253 3.70 -26.68 4.97
C GLY A 253 4.50 -25.50 5.56
N ASP A 254 5.84 -25.59 5.47
CA ASP A 254 6.89 -24.63 5.96
C ASP A 254 6.77 -23.17 5.46
N LYS A 255 5.62 -22.78 4.90
CA LYS A 255 5.40 -21.53 4.16
C LYS A 255 4.56 -20.50 4.92
N ARG A 256 3.99 -20.85 6.08
CA ARG A 256 3.34 -19.89 6.98
C ARG A 256 4.41 -19.04 7.67
N MET A 257 4.30 -17.73 7.54
CA MET A 257 5.20 -16.82 8.26
C MET A 257 4.72 -16.67 9.70
N TYR A 258 5.31 -17.46 10.60
CA TYR A 258 5.06 -17.35 12.03
C TYR A 258 5.59 -16.02 12.56
N ILE A 259 4.67 -15.24 13.12
CA ILE A 259 4.89 -13.90 13.66
C ILE A 259 4.43 -13.81 15.11
N GLY A 260 4.49 -14.94 15.82
CA GLY A 260 4.40 -14.98 17.26
C GLY A 260 5.25 -13.87 17.87
N ASN A 261 4.62 -13.08 18.75
CA ASN A 261 5.20 -11.92 19.42
C ASN A 261 5.66 -10.77 18.52
N SER A 262 5.28 -10.74 17.25
CA SER A 262 5.58 -9.60 16.39
C SER A 262 4.81 -8.35 16.84
N PRO A 263 5.48 -7.23 17.16
CA PRO A 263 4.79 -6.00 17.52
C PRO A 263 3.98 -5.42 16.35
N ASP A 264 4.34 -5.74 15.11
CA ASP A 264 3.61 -5.27 13.92
C ASP A 264 2.31 -6.05 13.73
N TYR A 265 2.35 -7.37 13.88
CA TYR A 265 1.14 -8.19 13.85
C TYR A 265 0.17 -7.82 14.96
N GLN A 266 0.69 -7.69 16.19
CA GLN A 266 -0.12 -7.28 17.34
C GLN A 266 -0.72 -5.89 17.15
N TRP A 267 0.01 -4.99 16.49
CA TRP A 267 -0.52 -3.69 16.12
C TRP A 267 -1.68 -3.81 15.11
N ILE A 268 -1.54 -4.58 14.02
CA ILE A 268 -2.66 -4.79 13.08
C ILE A 268 -3.84 -5.47 13.78
N CYS A 269 -3.61 -6.50 14.61
CA CYS A 269 -4.66 -7.12 15.41
C CYS A 269 -5.33 -6.16 16.39
N SER A 270 -4.62 -5.13 16.87
CA SER A 270 -5.24 -4.07 17.69
C SER A 270 -6.18 -3.16 16.88
N LYS A 271 -5.99 -3.12 15.56
CA LYS A 271 -6.79 -2.37 14.59
C LYS A 271 -7.89 -3.19 13.91
N MET A 272 -8.03 -4.46 14.28
CA MET A 272 -9.21 -5.27 13.96
C MET A 272 -10.36 -4.89 14.92
N PRO A 273 -11.62 -5.00 14.51
CA PRO A 273 -12.76 -4.68 15.38
C PRO A 273 -12.92 -5.73 16.49
N TRP A 274 -13.08 -5.26 17.73
CA TRP A 274 -13.30 -6.10 18.91
C TRP A 274 -14.17 -5.41 19.94
N THR A 275 -14.82 -6.20 20.79
CA THR A 275 -15.53 -5.74 21.99
C THR A 275 -14.80 -6.21 23.25
N GLY A 276 -14.93 -5.46 24.34
CA GLY A 276 -14.38 -5.89 25.63
C GLY A 276 -15.15 -7.09 26.18
N LYS A 277 -14.48 -8.00 26.87
CA LYS A 277 -15.19 -8.99 27.70
C LYS A 277 -15.85 -8.22 28.85
N SER A 278 -17.17 -8.31 29.00
CA SER A 278 -17.81 -7.84 30.23
C SER A 278 -17.18 -8.61 31.40
N ALA A 279 -16.78 -7.92 32.46
CA ALA A 279 -16.38 -8.58 33.69
C ALA A 279 -17.55 -9.46 34.13
N GLN A 280 -17.40 -10.78 33.99
CA GLN A 280 -18.28 -11.76 34.62
C GLN A 280 -17.88 -11.89 36.08
#